data_AF-A0A6J6SNQ7-F1
#
_entry.id   AF-A0A6J6SNQ7-F1
#
_cell.length_a   1.000
_cell.length_b   1.000
_cell.length_c   1.000
_cell.angle_alpha   90.00
_cell.angle_beta   90.00
_cell.angle_gamma   90.00
#
_symmetry.space_group_name_H-M   'P 1'
#
loop_
_entity.id
_entity.type
_entity.pdbx_description
1 polymer ?
#
loop_
_entity_poly.entity_id
_entity_poly.type
_entity_poly.pdbx_seq_one_letter_code
_entity_poly.pdbx_strand_id
1 'polypeptide(L)'
;MRRLREAWWRVGLPDAISWPAFIATLLAGVMGYLANGRAAIPLINGLAIALVGQLVLWLPLVLLRLTLLRNARRSRPLLVLVVFLAGAGLRAIAMIAITSELYGLQSLRLLGWFVGIFSNIGPVFVVSAIVVSSLRERRRQITYLAGNQKRIEESLIEVDGALSQRNVEAVDRVRGILERELTKLDGTHAQASLATLQRTAVEVVRPMSHELAKSVPRHLAPVVAPTTPLVPWVRVLDSAATGMPFRPLLIGALMGWELLGAISIRPADALLFVLFDVMFLIGFALANRVVERVNRKRTAGFRISTTILMSLAVSWSIAATVPALLGTTTSDYGFIVAFVVLGPGFALGTTILSALARERERVIGELTESTKQLERVLVRQREVEWFQQKALSRALHGPIQMAVTAAAIRLDASIREGTVQPGILNSVRQELLTGLDVLHQAPGEVTSLDTAIERMRATWDGVCSIEATVSDAAGAVIAADGVLRSCVIDIVTESVSNAVWHAKADQTRLEIALDPQASDVLMVEVVSNGRGDALSENRGLGTQQLDDWTLTWSREINEQGSVLEAALPVASTAL
;
A
#
# COMPACT_ATOMS: atom_id res chain seq x y z
N MET A 1 9.38 -20.80 -8.54
CA MET A 1 8.72 -20.40 -9.82
C MET A 1 8.31 -18.92 -9.87
N ARG A 2 7.61 -18.34 -8.88
CA ARG A 2 7.17 -16.92 -8.89
C ARG A 2 8.29 -15.90 -9.14
N ARG A 3 9.46 -16.06 -8.48
CA ARG A 3 10.63 -15.17 -8.64
C ARG A 3 11.23 -15.20 -10.05
N LEU A 4 11.26 -16.35 -10.73
CA LEU A 4 11.72 -16.48 -12.11
C LEU A 4 10.76 -15.83 -13.10
N ARG A 5 9.45 -15.98 -12.86
CA ARG A 5 8.41 -15.32 -13.67
C ARG A 5 8.47 -13.80 -13.55
N GLU A 6 8.74 -13.29 -12.35
CA GLU A 6 8.96 -11.84 -12.13
C GLU A 6 10.24 -11.34 -12.81
N ALA A 7 11.34 -12.08 -12.72
CA ALA A 7 12.59 -11.73 -13.41
C ALA A 7 12.40 -11.70 -14.93
N TRP A 8 11.72 -12.70 -15.49
CA TRP A 8 11.38 -12.78 -16.90
C TRP A 8 10.50 -11.60 -17.34
N TRP A 9 9.46 -11.28 -16.56
CA TRP A 9 8.61 -10.12 -16.81
C TRP A 9 9.41 -8.81 -16.82
N ARG A 10 10.44 -8.66 -16.00
CA ARG A 10 11.24 -7.42 -15.92
C ARG A 10 12.09 -7.16 -17.17
N VAL A 11 12.61 -8.21 -17.80
CA VAL A 11 13.40 -8.09 -19.04
C VAL A 11 12.55 -7.51 -20.19
N GLY A 12 11.25 -7.77 -20.20
CA GLY A 12 10.33 -7.28 -21.22
C GLY A 12 9.82 -5.86 -21.05
N LEU A 13 10.28 -5.11 -20.04
CA LEU A 13 9.86 -3.73 -19.80
C LEU A 13 10.75 -2.72 -20.56
N PRO A 14 10.22 -1.56 -20.97
CA PRO A 14 11.02 -0.50 -21.59
C PRO A 14 12.15 0.02 -20.67
N ASP A 15 12.02 -0.18 -19.35
CA ASP A 15 13.02 0.17 -18.35
C ASP A 15 14.27 -0.73 -18.40
N ALA A 16 14.20 -1.92 -19.00
CA ALA A 16 15.34 -2.81 -19.21
C ALA A 16 16.36 -2.20 -20.20
N ILE A 17 15.86 -1.53 -21.23
CA ILE A 17 16.66 -0.90 -22.29
C ILE A 17 17.04 0.51 -21.83
N SER A 18 18.07 0.59 -21.01
CA SER A 18 18.47 1.81 -20.30
C SER A 18 19.94 2.15 -20.48
N TRP A 19 20.30 3.42 -20.24
CA TRP A 19 21.71 3.87 -20.29
C TRP A 19 22.65 3.07 -19.38
N PRO A 20 22.29 2.71 -18.13
CA PRO A 20 23.14 1.84 -17.31
C PRO A 20 23.35 0.44 -17.91
N ALA A 21 22.31 -0.14 -18.53
CA ALA A 21 22.44 -1.42 -19.22
C ALA A 21 23.31 -1.31 -20.48
N PHE A 22 23.25 -0.19 -21.21
CA PHE A 22 24.15 0.09 -22.34
C PHE A 22 25.60 0.15 -21.88
N ILE A 23 25.90 0.90 -20.82
CA ILE A 23 27.25 1.05 -20.28
C ILE A 23 27.78 -0.30 -19.77
N ALA A 24 26.96 -1.05 -18.99
CA ALA A 24 27.37 -2.35 -18.47
C ALA A 24 27.70 -3.35 -19.59
N THR A 25 26.86 -3.41 -20.63
CA THR A 25 27.09 -4.30 -21.78
C THR A 25 28.22 -3.82 -22.68
N LEU A 26 28.47 -2.51 -22.78
CA LEU A 26 29.62 -1.94 -23.49
C LEU A 26 30.92 -2.33 -22.79
N LEU A 27 30.97 -2.18 -21.45
CA LEU A 27 32.12 -2.62 -20.64
C LEU A 27 32.35 -4.12 -20.86
N ALA A 28 31.32 -4.96 -20.77
CA ALA A 28 31.45 -6.39 -21.06
C ALA A 28 32.01 -6.65 -22.47
N GLY A 29 31.50 -5.95 -23.49
CA GLY A 29 31.98 -6.06 -24.87
C GLY A 29 33.43 -5.62 -25.07
N VAL A 30 33.87 -4.55 -24.41
CA VAL A 30 35.28 -4.10 -24.40
C VAL A 30 36.17 -5.14 -23.72
N MET A 31 35.70 -5.72 -22.62
CA MET A 31 36.42 -6.76 -21.90
C MET A 31 36.51 -8.06 -22.72
N GLY A 32 35.45 -8.45 -23.42
CA GLY A 32 35.48 -9.55 -24.38
C GLY A 32 36.46 -9.30 -25.53
N TYR A 33 36.62 -8.05 -25.98
CA TYR A 33 37.64 -7.70 -26.97
C TYR A 33 39.06 -7.84 -26.41
N LEU A 34 39.33 -7.26 -25.24
CA LEU A 34 40.62 -7.39 -24.55
C LEU A 34 40.95 -8.86 -24.27
N ALA A 35 39.93 -9.66 -23.98
CA ALA A 35 40.10 -11.06 -23.67
C ALA A 35 40.49 -11.92 -24.88
N ASN A 36 39.96 -11.61 -26.05
CA ASN A 36 40.30 -12.35 -27.25
C ASN A 36 41.66 -11.97 -27.86
N GLY A 37 42.48 -11.17 -27.15
CA GLY A 37 43.93 -11.07 -27.35
C GLY A 37 44.36 -10.86 -28.80
N ARG A 38 43.67 -9.98 -29.54
CA ARG A 38 44.00 -9.73 -30.96
C ARG A 38 45.25 -8.88 -31.06
N ALA A 39 46.40 -9.53 -30.94
CA ALA A 39 47.71 -8.91 -31.16
C ALA A 39 47.85 -8.21 -32.52
N ALA A 40 46.99 -8.56 -33.50
CA ALA A 40 46.98 -7.97 -34.83
C ALA A 40 46.25 -6.62 -34.95
N ILE A 41 45.47 -6.18 -33.94
CA ILE A 41 44.65 -4.95 -34.02
C ILE A 41 45.11 -3.96 -32.94
N PRO A 42 45.49 -2.72 -33.31
CA PRO A 42 45.81 -1.67 -32.35
C PRO A 42 44.68 -1.44 -31.34
N LEU A 43 45.00 -1.19 -30.07
CA LEU A 43 44.03 -1.05 -28.98
C LEU A 43 42.92 -0.02 -29.29
N ILE A 44 43.30 1.14 -29.85
CA ILE A 44 42.36 2.21 -30.21
C ILE A 44 41.35 1.72 -31.25
N ASN A 45 41.81 1.03 -32.28
CA ASN A 45 40.95 0.50 -33.33
C ASN A 45 40.06 -0.63 -32.77
N GLY A 46 40.59 -1.44 -31.87
CA GLY A 46 39.84 -2.44 -31.12
C GLY A 46 38.67 -1.87 -30.31
N LEU A 47 38.93 -0.80 -29.55
CA LEU A 47 37.91 -0.09 -28.79
C LEU A 47 36.85 0.55 -29.72
N ALA A 48 37.27 1.12 -30.84
CA ALA A 48 36.36 1.65 -31.85
C ALA A 48 35.46 0.55 -32.45
N ILE A 49 36.02 -0.61 -32.79
CA ILE A 49 35.26 -1.77 -33.30
C ILE A 49 34.27 -2.27 -32.23
N ALA A 50 34.68 -2.33 -30.96
CA ALA A 50 33.80 -2.74 -29.86
C ALA A 50 32.63 -1.75 -29.66
N LEU A 51 32.89 -0.45 -29.81
CA LEU A 51 31.87 0.60 -29.74
C LEU A 51 30.90 0.53 -30.92
N VAL A 52 31.40 0.38 -32.15
CA VAL A 52 30.56 0.22 -33.36
C VAL A 52 29.68 -1.03 -33.22
N GLY A 53 30.27 -2.16 -32.81
CA GLY A 53 29.52 -3.39 -32.54
C GLY A 53 28.46 -3.22 -31.45
N GLN A 54 28.71 -2.36 -30.45
CA GLN A 54 27.74 -2.03 -29.41
C GLN A 54 26.57 -1.21 -29.96
N LEU A 55 26.84 -0.23 -30.82
CA LEU A 55 25.80 0.57 -31.47
C LEU A 55 24.92 -0.31 -32.36
N VAL A 56 25.51 -1.25 -33.12
CA VAL A 56 24.78 -2.21 -33.96
C VAL A 56 23.86 -3.12 -33.13
N LEU A 57 24.34 -3.61 -31.98
CA LEU A 57 23.52 -4.40 -31.04
C LEU A 57 22.34 -3.60 -30.48
N TRP A 58 22.57 -2.34 -30.12
CA TRP A 58 21.60 -1.52 -29.39
C TRP A 58 20.60 -0.78 -30.27
N LEU A 59 20.93 -0.49 -31.53
CA LEU A 59 20.02 0.16 -32.48
C LEU A 59 18.63 -0.54 -32.54
N PRO A 60 18.52 -1.86 -32.76
CA PRO A 60 17.22 -2.53 -32.81
C PRO A 60 16.52 -2.55 -31.44
N LEU A 61 17.25 -2.60 -30.32
CA LEU A 61 16.67 -2.51 -28.97
C LEU A 61 16.09 -1.11 -28.70
N VAL A 62 16.78 -0.05 -29.09
CA VAL A 62 16.28 1.33 -28.94
C VAL A 62 15.05 1.55 -29.83
N LEU A 63 15.07 1.06 -31.07
CA LEU A 63 13.90 1.11 -31.95
C LEU A 63 12.71 0.34 -31.36
N LEU A 64 12.95 -0.84 -30.79
CA LEU A 64 11.93 -1.61 -30.07
C LEU A 64 11.36 -0.82 -28.88
N ARG A 65 12.23 -0.12 -28.13
CA ARG A 65 11.84 0.72 -27.00
C ARG A 65 10.91 1.86 -27.43
N LEU A 66 11.22 2.53 -28.53
CA LEU A 66 10.47 3.69 -29.04
C LEU A 66 9.13 3.29 -29.69
N THR A 67 9.03 2.09 -30.25
CA THR A 67 7.85 1.64 -31.01
C THR A 67 6.94 0.73 -30.18
N LEU A 68 7.37 -0.50 -29.91
CA LEU A 68 6.53 -1.59 -29.42
C LEU A 68 6.50 -1.70 -27.88
N LEU A 69 7.45 -1.08 -27.18
CA LEU A 69 7.50 -1.03 -25.72
C LEU A 69 7.09 0.34 -25.14
N ARG A 70 6.46 1.21 -25.95
CA ARG A 70 6.02 2.55 -25.52
C ARG A 70 5.06 2.50 -24.30
N ASN A 71 4.30 1.42 -24.17
CA ASN A 71 3.41 1.20 -23.05
C ASN A 71 4.09 0.41 -21.93
N ALA A 72 4.49 1.09 -20.85
CA ALA A 72 5.18 0.51 -19.70
C ALA A 72 4.35 -0.55 -18.93
N ARG A 73 3.04 -0.69 -19.21
CA ARG A 73 2.16 -1.67 -18.55
C ARG A 73 2.20 -3.07 -19.18
N ARG A 74 2.67 -3.22 -20.43
CA ARG A 74 2.75 -4.53 -21.11
C ARG A 74 4.20 -4.96 -21.25
N SER A 75 4.61 -5.97 -20.48
CA SER A 75 5.91 -6.61 -20.67
C SER A 75 5.89 -7.54 -21.88
N ARG A 76 6.94 -7.46 -22.71
CA ARG A 76 7.15 -8.34 -23.88
C ARG A 76 8.54 -8.97 -23.84
N PRO A 77 8.81 -9.90 -22.92
CA PRO A 77 10.16 -10.42 -22.68
C PRO A 77 10.68 -11.28 -23.83
N LEU A 78 9.80 -12.07 -24.45
CA LEU A 78 10.14 -12.84 -25.66
C LEU A 78 10.56 -11.93 -26.82
N LEU A 79 9.84 -10.82 -27.02
CA LEU A 79 10.17 -9.86 -28.08
C LEU A 79 11.52 -9.18 -27.81
N VAL A 80 11.80 -8.77 -26.57
CA VAL A 80 13.11 -8.22 -26.19
C VAL A 80 14.22 -9.24 -26.40
N LEU A 81 14.00 -10.51 -26.04
CA LEU A 81 14.98 -11.57 -26.26
C LEU A 81 15.24 -11.81 -27.75
N VAL A 82 14.19 -11.90 -28.57
CA VAL A 82 14.33 -12.10 -30.02
C VAL A 82 15.08 -10.94 -30.68
N VAL A 83 14.76 -9.70 -30.30
CA VAL A 83 15.45 -8.51 -30.81
C VAL A 83 16.89 -8.43 -30.30
N PHE A 84 17.16 -8.84 -29.06
CA PHE A 84 18.52 -8.96 -28.53
C PHE A 84 19.34 -10.00 -29.29
N LEU A 85 18.77 -11.17 -29.57
CA LEU A 85 19.41 -12.23 -30.36
C LEU A 85 19.68 -11.76 -31.80
N ALA A 86 18.72 -11.10 -32.43
CA ALA A 86 18.91 -10.52 -33.76
C ALA A 86 20.02 -9.44 -33.75
N GLY A 87 20.02 -8.56 -32.75
CA GLY A 87 21.07 -7.56 -32.56
C GLY A 87 22.45 -8.17 -32.29
N ALA A 88 22.53 -9.26 -31.52
CA ALA A 88 23.77 -10.00 -31.29
C ALA A 88 24.30 -10.64 -32.58
N GLY A 89 23.40 -11.14 -33.43
CA GLY A 89 23.72 -11.63 -34.78
C GLY A 89 24.27 -10.53 -35.68
N LEU A 90 23.57 -9.39 -35.76
CA LEU A 90 24.02 -8.22 -36.52
C LEU A 90 25.38 -7.71 -36.03
N ARG A 91 25.60 -7.66 -34.71
CA ARG A 91 26.89 -7.32 -34.12
C ARG A 91 27.98 -8.30 -34.56
N ALA A 92 27.73 -9.60 -34.49
CA ALA A 92 28.69 -10.62 -34.89
C ALA A 92 29.10 -10.44 -36.36
N ILE A 93 28.13 -10.27 -37.26
CA ILE A 93 28.35 -10.03 -38.69
C ILE A 93 29.16 -8.75 -38.91
N ALA A 94 28.77 -7.64 -38.28
CA ALA A 94 29.47 -6.36 -38.41
C ALA A 94 30.92 -6.46 -37.91
N MET A 95 31.16 -7.08 -36.76
CA MET A 95 32.52 -7.26 -36.24
C MET A 95 33.37 -8.16 -37.15
N ILE A 96 32.80 -9.21 -37.73
CA ILE A 96 33.50 -10.07 -38.70
C ILE A 96 33.83 -9.29 -39.97
N ALA A 97 32.86 -8.59 -40.56
CA ALA A 97 33.07 -7.79 -41.77
C ALA A 97 34.20 -6.77 -41.57
N ILE A 98 34.10 -5.94 -40.52
CA ILE A 98 35.08 -4.91 -40.19
C ILE A 98 36.47 -5.51 -39.95
N THR A 99 36.57 -6.63 -39.22
CA THR A 99 37.86 -7.25 -38.94
C THR A 99 38.45 -8.01 -40.13
N SER A 100 37.61 -8.52 -41.04
CA SER A 100 38.05 -9.15 -42.29
C SER A 100 38.54 -8.14 -43.32
N GLU A 101 37.87 -6.99 -43.45
CA GLU A 101 38.17 -5.98 -44.46
C GLU A 101 39.40 -5.15 -44.08
N LEU A 102 39.51 -4.73 -42.81
CA LEU A 102 40.60 -3.87 -42.35
C LEU A 102 41.87 -4.63 -41.96
N TYR A 103 41.76 -5.90 -41.55
CA TYR A 103 42.87 -6.67 -40.99
C TYR A 103 43.09 -8.04 -41.63
N GLY A 104 42.30 -8.41 -42.66
CA GLY A 104 42.45 -9.69 -43.36
C GLY A 104 42.17 -10.93 -42.49
N LEU A 105 41.54 -10.77 -41.32
CA LEU A 105 41.28 -11.86 -40.38
C LEU A 105 40.09 -12.72 -40.86
N GLN A 106 40.36 -13.70 -41.73
CA GLN A 106 39.37 -14.64 -42.22
C GLN A 106 39.12 -15.77 -41.21
N SER A 107 38.22 -15.56 -40.24
CA SER A 107 37.69 -16.64 -39.40
C SER A 107 36.18 -16.81 -39.60
N LEU A 108 35.80 -17.80 -40.41
CA LEU A 108 34.41 -18.11 -40.81
C LEU A 108 33.59 -18.86 -39.74
N ARG A 109 33.94 -18.76 -38.45
CA ARG A 109 33.16 -19.39 -37.36
C ARG A 109 32.08 -18.45 -36.84
N LEU A 110 31.13 -18.07 -37.71
CA LEU A 110 29.99 -17.19 -37.37
C LEU A 110 29.27 -17.66 -36.10
N LEU A 111 29.05 -18.97 -35.96
CA LEU A 111 28.38 -19.55 -34.80
C LEU A 111 29.19 -19.36 -33.50
N GLY A 112 30.51 -19.54 -33.52
CA GLY A 112 31.35 -19.37 -32.34
C GLY A 112 31.42 -17.91 -31.87
N TRP A 113 31.45 -16.96 -32.81
CA TRP A 113 31.37 -15.53 -32.51
C TRP A 113 30.02 -15.14 -31.93
N PHE A 114 28.93 -15.63 -32.53
CA PHE A 114 27.58 -15.39 -32.02
C PHE A 114 27.41 -15.93 -30.60
N VAL A 115 27.84 -17.18 -30.35
CA VAL A 115 27.76 -17.80 -29.03
C VAL A 115 28.66 -17.07 -28.03
N GLY A 116 29.88 -16.68 -28.39
CA GLY A 116 30.77 -15.91 -27.51
C GLY A 116 30.21 -14.54 -27.12
N ILE A 117 29.65 -13.80 -28.09
CA ILE A 117 29.00 -12.49 -27.84
C ILE A 117 27.77 -12.67 -26.94
N PHE A 118 26.95 -13.67 -27.22
CA PHE A 118 25.76 -13.98 -26.43
C PHE A 118 26.11 -14.43 -25.00
N SER A 119 27.15 -15.24 -24.84
CA SER A 119 27.63 -15.73 -23.56
C SER A 119 28.22 -14.62 -22.70
N ASN A 120 28.92 -13.65 -23.29
CA ASN A 120 29.53 -12.55 -22.56
C ASN A 120 28.54 -11.41 -22.25
N ILE A 121 27.79 -10.94 -23.25
CA ILE A 121 26.93 -9.75 -23.13
C ILE A 121 25.54 -10.10 -22.59
N GLY A 122 25.02 -11.29 -22.89
CA GLY A 122 23.67 -11.73 -22.50
C GLY A 122 23.42 -11.69 -20.99
N PRO A 123 24.25 -12.33 -20.15
CA PRO A 123 24.06 -12.32 -18.69
C PRO A 123 24.18 -10.92 -18.11
N VAL A 124 25.12 -10.12 -18.59
CA VAL A 124 25.30 -8.73 -18.16
C VAL A 124 24.07 -7.89 -18.51
N PHE A 125 23.50 -8.08 -19.69
CA PHE A 125 22.24 -7.44 -20.07
C PHE A 125 21.09 -7.86 -19.15
N VAL A 126 20.91 -9.16 -18.89
CA VAL A 126 19.84 -9.66 -18.01
C VAL A 126 19.98 -9.12 -16.59
N VAL A 127 21.16 -9.20 -15.98
CA VAL A 127 21.40 -8.72 -14.62
C VAL A 127 21.18 -7.20 -14.54
N SER A 128 21.74 -6.42 -15.47
CA SER A 128 21.57 -4.96 -15.48
C SER A 128 20.12 -4.55 -15.72
N ALA A 129 19.41 -5.21 -16.63
CA ALA A 129 17.99 -5.00 -16.88
C ALA A 129 17.14 -5.26 -15.63
N ILE A 130 17.39 -6.37 -14.92
CA ILE A 130 16.66 -6.70 -13.69
C ILE A 130 17.00 -5.68 -12.58
N VAL A 131 18.27 -5.32 -12.40
CA VAL A 131 18.67 -4.33 -11.38
C VAL A 131 18.02 -2.97 -11.63
N VAL A 132 18.13 -2.44 -12.85
CA VAL A 132 17.58 -1.12 -13.21
C VAL A 132 16.06 -1.09 -13.12
N SER A 133 15.38 -2.11 -13.64
CA SER A 133 13.92 -2.20 -13.53
C SER A 133 13.46 -2.28 -12.07
N SER A 134 14.16 -3.05 -11.23
CA SER A 134 13.87 -3.17 -9.79
C SER A 134 14.03 -1.84 -9.06
N LEU A 135 15.06 -1.07 -9.38
CA LEU A 135 15.30 0.25 -8.78
C LEU A 135 14.24 1.27 -9.20
N ARG A 136 13.86 1.28 -10.47
CA ARG A 136 12.83 2.20 -10.98
C ARG A 136 11.46 1.87 -10.41
N GLU A 137 11.11 0.59 -10.36
CA GLU A 137 9.86 0.13 -9.77
C GLU A 137 9.77 0.49 -8.29
N ARG A 138 10.87 0.29 -7.53
CA ARG A 138 10.94 0.73 -6.14
C ARG A 138 10.68 2.23 -6.01
N ARG A 139 11.29 3.05 -6.86
CA ARG A 139 11.08 4.51 -6.85
C ARG A 139 9.62 4.87 -7.11
N ARG A 140 8.95 4.17 -8.04
CA ARG A 140 7.51 4.36 -8.32
C ARG A 140 6.65 3.98 -7.11
N GLN A 141 6.91 2.83 -6.48
CA GLN A 141 6.17 2.38 -5.31
C GLN A 141 6.31 3.37 -4.15
N ILE A 142 7.54 3.76 -3.78
CA ILE A 142 7.75 4.74 -2.70
C ILE A 142 7.00 6.05 -2.98
N THR A 143 7.03 6.54 -4.23
CA THR A 143 6.37 7.80 -4.60
C THR A 143 4.84 7.68 -4.55
N TYR A 144 4.29 6.58 -5.05
CA TYR A 144 2.85 6.32 -5.02
C TYR A 144 2.31 6.29 -3.59
N LEU A 145 3.07 5.68 -2.69
CA LEU A 145 2.66 5.48 -1.30
C LEU A 145 2.80 6.73 -0.45
N ALA A 146 3.92 7.45 -0.59
CA ALA A 146 4.09 8.76 0.05
C ALA A 146 2.99 9.74 -0.41
N GLY A 147 2.55 9.65 -1.66
CA GLY A 147 1.42 10.44 -2.17
C GLY A 147 0.09 10.04 -1.54
N ASN A 148 -0.17 8.73 -1.37
CA ASN A 148 -1.40 8.25 -0.74
C ASN A 148 -1.47 8.60 0.75
N GLN A 149 -0.36 8.45 1.49
CA GLN A 149 -0.30 8.83 2.92
C GLN A 149 -0.61 10.30 3.10
N LYS A 150 0.11 11.17 2.39
CA LYS A 150 -0.09 12.62 2.45
C LYS A 150 -1.53 13.02 2.09
N ARG A 151 -2.13 12.37 1.09
CA ARG A 151 -3.53 12.62 0.72
C ARG A 151 -4.51 12.24 1.83
N ILE A 152 -4.30 11.11 2.50
CA ILE A 152 -5.18 10.71 3.59
C ILE A 152 -5.02 11.72 4.73
N GLU A 153 -3.80 12.09 5.12
CA GLU A 153 -3.55 13.13 6.12
C GLU A 153 -4.22 14.47 5.77
N GLU A 154 -4.07 14.95 4.54
CA GLU A 154 -4.73 16.19 4.08
C GLU A 154 -6.26 16.07 4.12
N SER A 155 -6.82 14.93 3.70
CA SER A 155 -8.25 14.68 3.77
C SER A 155 -8.77 14.62 5.20
N LEU A 156 -8.00 14.07 6.15
CA LEU A 156 -8.37 14.04 7.56
C LEU A 156 -8.47 15.46 8.12
N ILE A 157 -7.48 16.33 7.82
CA ILE A 157 -7.44 17.73 8.26
C ILE A 157 -8.58 18.54 7.63
N GLU A 158 -8.85 18.35 6.34
CA GLU A 158 -9.94 19.03 5.63
C GLU A 158 -11.31 18.64 6.19
N VAL A 159 -11.54 17.35 6.47
CA VAL A 159 -12.80 16.85 7.06
C VAL A 159 -13.00 17.37 8.48
N ASP A 160 -11.97 17.36 9.32
CA ASP A 160 -12.06 17.85 10.71
C ASP A 160 -12.43 19.35 10.78
N GLY A 161 -11.78 20.17 9.93
CA GLY A 161 -12.11 21.59 9.81
C GLY A 161 -13.51 21.84 9.24
N ALA A 162 -13.89 21.12 8.18
CA ALA A 162 -15.19 21.27 7.54
C ALA A 162 -16.36 20.85 8.42
N LEU A 163 -16.18 19.84 9.28
CA LEU A 163 -17.20 19.37 10.21
C LEU A 163 -17.52 20.36 11.31
N SER A 164 -16.48 20.86 11.97
CA SER A 164 -16.62 21.87 13.02
C SER A 164 -17.34 23.10 12.47
N GLN A 165 -16.96 23.55 11.27
CA GLN A 165 -17.60 24.67 10.60
C GLN A 165 -19.07 24.35 10.22
N ARG A 166 -19.36 23.17 9.66
CA ARG A 166 -20.73 22.78 9.29
C ARG A 166 -21.68 22.67 10.47
N ASN A 167 -21.22 22.15 11.61
CA ASN A 167 -22.04 22.05 12.82
C ASN A 167 -22.42 23.45 13.33
N VAL A 168 -21.46 24.39 13.36
CA VAL A 168 -21.73 25.79 13.70
C VAL A 168 -22.70 26.43 12.71
N GLU A 169 -22.46 26.26 11.41
CA GLU A 169 -23.35 26.80 10.35
C GLU A 169 -24.76 26.22 10.41
N ALA A 170 -24.93 24.95 10.79
CA ALA A 170 -26.23 24.32 10.93
C ALA A 170 -27.01 24.90 12.12
N VAL A 171 -26.36 25.02 13.29
CA VAL A 171 -26.96 25.62 14.49
C VAL A 171 -27.33 27.09 14.23
N ASP A 172 -26.44 27.86 13.60
CA ASP A 172 -26.71 29.26 13.25
C ASP A 172 -27.88 29.40 12.26
N ARG A 173 -28.03 28.45 11.32
CA ARG A 173 -29.19 28.41 10.42
C ARG A 173 -30.49 28.17 11.17
N VAL A 174 -30.52 27.20 12.10
CA VAL A 174 -31.72 26.95 12.94
C VAL A 174 -32.05 28.19 13.75
N ARG A 175 -31.05 28.81 14.39
CA ARG A 175 -31.19 30.03 15.16
C ARG A 175 -31.77 31.16 14.32
N GLY A 176 -31.21 31.43 13.14
CA GLY A 176 -31.67 32.50 12.25
C GLY A 176 -33.06 32.26 11.65
N ILE A 177 -33.52 31.01 11.53
CA ILE A 177 -34.91 30.72 11.14
C ILE A 177 -35.85 30.94 12.32
N LEU A 178 -35.50 30.44 13.51
CA LEU A 178 -36.30 30.65 14.73
C LEU A 178 -36.42 32.14 15.09
N GLU A 179 -35.32 32.90 15.05
CA GLU A 179 -35.34 34.35 15.33
C GLU A 179 -36.22 35.13 14.34
N ARG A 180 -36.18 34.79 13.05
CA ARG A 180 -37.02 35.42 12.01
C ARG A 180 -38.51 35.10 12.17
N GLU A 181 -38.85 33.89 12.60
CA GLU A 181 -40.25 33.52 12.86
C GLU A 181 -40.73 34.10 14.20
N LEU A 182 -39.86 34.17 15.21
CA LEU A 182 -40.15 34.79 16.51
C LEU A 182 -40.34 36.30 16.41
N THR A 183 -39.71 36.99 15.45
CA THR A 183 -39.89 38.44 15.23
C THR A 183 -41.20 38.79 14.52
N LYS A 184 -41.83 37.83 13.82
CA LYS A 184 -43.17 38.01 13.19
C LYS A 184 -44.33 37.83 14.17
N LEU A 185 -44.04 37.50 15.44
CA LEU A 185 -45.05 37.36 16.48
C LEU A 185 -45.49 38.74 16.97
N ASP A 186 -46.54 39.30 16.38
CA ASP A 186 -47.22 40.50 16.88
C ASP A 186 -48.45 40.10 17.73
N GLY A 187 -48.60 40.76 18.88
CA GLY A 187 -49.59 40.42 19.92
C GLY A 187 -51.06 40.49 19.51
N THR A 188 -51.36 40.92 18.29
CA THR A 188 -52.72 41.03 17.72
C THR A 188 -53.24 39.73 17.09
N HIS A 189 -52.38 38.75 16.77
CA HIS A 189 -52.78 37.48 16.11
C HIS A 189 -52.18 36.22 16.77
N ALA A 190 -52.26 36.15 18.10
CA ALA A 190 -51.65 35.11 18.92
C ALA A 190 -51.98 33.66 18.50
N GLN A 191 -53.19 33.38 18.00
CA GLN A 191 -53.59 32.04 17.53
C GLN A 191 -52.91 31.63 16.21
N ALA A 192 -52.76 32.57 15.26
CA ALA A 192 -52.09 32.31 13.98
C ALA A 192 -50.57 32.19 14.16
N SER A 193 -50.03 32.99 15.08
CA SER A 193 -48.66 32.95 15.56
C SER A 193 -48.30 31.60 16.21
N LEU A 194 -49.20 31.02 17.01
CA LEU A 194 -49.04 29.70 17.63
C LEU A 194 -48.99 28.58 16.58
N ALA A 195 -49.92 28.58 15.62
CA ALA A 195 -49.95 27.62 14.54
C ALA A 195 -48.69 27.71 13.65
N THR A 196 -48.17 28.91 13.44
CA THR A 196 -46.93 29.14 12.67
C THR A 196 -45.69 28.62 13.41
N LEU A 197 -45.59 28.81 14.72
CA LEU A 197 -44.52 28.25 15.56
C LEU A 197 -44.51 26.71 15.58
N GLN A 198 -45.69 26.10 15.76
CA GLN A 198 -45.85 24.64 15.73
C GLN A 198 -45.50 24.07 14.35
N ARG A 199 -45.90 24.75 13.27
CA ARG A 199 -45.57 24.35 11.89
C ARG A 199 -44.08 24.48 11.60
N THR A 200 -43.43 25.59 11.95
CA THR A 200 -41.99 25.80 11.73
C THR A 200 -41.15 24.77 12.49
N ALA A 201 -41.53 24.41 13.73
CA ALA A 201 -40.83 23.37 14.47
C ALA A 201 -40.92 21.99 13.79
N VAL A 202 -42.07 21.65 13.20
CA VAL A 202 -42.28 20.36 12.53
C VAL A 202 -41.69 20.35 11.11
N GLU A 203 -41.80 21.46 10.37
CA GLU A 203 -41.42 21.56 8.95
C GLU A 203 -39.97 21.99 8.71
N VAL A 204 -39.28 22.60 9.67
CA VAL A 204 -37.87 23.03 9.51
C VAL A 204 -36.91 22.12 10.25
N VAL A 205 -37.20 21.78 11.51
CA VAL A 205 -36.27 21.00 12.35
C VAL A 205 -36.18 19.55 11.86
N ARG A 206 -37.30 18.98 11.42
CA ARG A 206 -37.39 17.58 10.96
C ARG A 206 -36.64 17.30 9.65
N PRO A 207 -36.82 18.05 8.55
CA PRO A 207 -36.06 17.80 7.32
C PRO A 207 -34.58 18.12 7.45
N MET A 208 -34.19 19.13 8.24
CA MET A 208 -32.78 19.47 8.43
C MET A 208 -32.02 18.39 9.23
N SER A 209 -32.68 17.75 10.20
CA SER A 209 -32.14 16.56 10.86
C SER A 209 -31.97 15.39 9.89
N HIS A 210 -32.82 15.26 8.87
CA HIS A 210 -32.70 14.22 7.85
C HIS A 210 -31.64 14.54 6.78
N GLU A 211 -31.43 15.82 6.49
CA GLU A 211 -30.41 16.30 5.55
C GLU A 211 -29.00 16.14 6.15
N LEU A 212 -28.83 16.50 7.42
CA LEU A 212 -27.60 16.27 8.18
C LEU A 212 -27.23 14.78 8.26
N ALA A 213 -28.21 13.89 8.40
CA ALA A 213 -28.00 12.43 8.44
C ALA A 213 -27.65 11.81 7.07
N LYS A 214 -27.89 12.51 5.95
CA LYS A 214 -27.66 11.99 4.58
C LYS A 214 -26.37 12.50 3.94
N SER A 215 -25.76 13.56 4.45
CA SER A 215 -24.66 14.26 3.79
C SER A 215 -23.27 13.86 4.32
N VAL A 216 -22.86 12.60 4.13
CA VAL A 216 -21.44 12.21 4.31
C VAL A 216 -20.73 12.25 2.94
N PRO A 217 -19.84 13.23 2.68
CA PRO A 217 -19.15 13.31 1.40
C PRO A 217 -18.14 12.17 1.25
N ARG A 218 -18.36 11.28 0.28
CA ARG A 218 -17.49 10.11 -0.03
C ARG A 218 -16.29 10.40 -0.93
N HIS A 219 -15.94 11.65 -1.19
CA HIS A 219 -15.04 11.98 -2.30
C HIS A 219 -13.59 12.16 -1.85
N LEU A 220 -12.80 11.09 -1.95
CA LEU A 220 -11.35 11.18 -1.94
C LEU A 220 -10.87 11.84 -3.25
N ALA A 221 -10.28 13.03 -3.15
CA ALA A 221 -9.74 13.80 -4.28
C ALA A 221 -8.63 13.03 -5.07
N PRO A 222 -8.41 13.36 -6.35
CA PRO A 222 -7.42 12.69 -7.20
C PRO A 222 -5.98 12.99 -6.78
N VAL A 223 -5.11 11.99 -6.97
CA VAL A 223 -3.69 11.99 -6.57
C VAL A 223 -2.89 13.08 -7.31
N VAL A 224 -2.28 14.01 -6.57
CA VAL A 224 -1.18 14.85 -7.07
C VAL A 224 0.15 14.14 -6.74
N ALA A 225 0.98 13.91 -7.75
CA ALA A 225 2.24 13.19 -7.58
C ALA A 225 3.23 14.00 -6.72
N PRO A 226 3.73 13.48 -5.59
CA PRO A 226 4.79 14.15 -4.84
C PRO A 226 6.14 14.04 -5.56
N THR A 227 7.05 14.95 -5.19
CA THR A 227 8.44 14.96 -5.64
C THR A 227 9.16 13.70 -5.16
N THR A 228 9.72 12.95 -6.12
CA THR A 228 10.41 11.68 -5.86
C THR A 228 11.56 11.83 -4.83
N PRO A 229 11.54 11.13 -3.69
CA PRO A 229 12.72 11.04 -2.85
C PRO A 229 13.83 10.27 -3.58
N LEU A 230 15.07 10.74 -3.43
CA LEU A 230 16.26 10.05 -3.94
C LEU A 230 16.48 8.75 -3.16
N VAL A 231 16.88 7.68 -3.85
CA VAL A 231 17.21 6.41 -3.19
C VAL A 231 18.56 6.57 -2.47
N PRO A 232 18.62 6.40 -1.13
CA PRO A 232 19.89 6.41 -0.42
C PRO A 232 20.66 5.12 -0.75
N TRP A 233 21.53 5.19 -1.75
CA TRP A 233 22.34 4.06 -2.23
C TRP A 233 23.19 3.40 -1.14
N VAL A 234 23.65 4.20 -0.16
CA VAL A 234 24.39 3.68 0.99
C VAL A 234 23.58 2.65 1.78
N ARG A 235 22.28 2.89 1.99
CA ARG A 235 21.40 1.92 2.68
C ARG A 235 21.19 0.65 1.86
N VAL A 236 21.06 0.79 0.53
CA VAL A 236 20.91 -0.37 -0.37
C VAL A 236 22.17 -1.23 -0.37
N LEU A 237 23.34 -0.62 -0.47
CA LEU A 237 24.63 -1.31 -0.46
C LEU A 237 24.92 -1.94 0.92
N ASP A 238 24.54 -1.27 2.00
CA ASP A 238 24.70 -1.79 3.34
C ASP A 238 23.79 -3.01 3.61
N SER A 239 22.52 -2.92 3.19
CA SER A 239 21.60 -4.05 3.20
C SER A 239 22.08 -5.19 2.31
N ALA A 240 22.79 -4.89 1.21
CA ALA A 240 23.43 -5.90 0.35
C ALA A 240 24.58 -6.62 1.03
N ALA A 241 25.36 -5.92 1.84
CA ALA A 241 26.54 -6.43 2.55
C ALA A 241 26.24 -7.12 3.89
N THR A 242 24.96 -7.17 4.30
CA THR A 242 24.53 -7.75 5.58
C THR A 242 24.18 -9.24 5.44
N GLY A 243 24.64 -10.06 6.40
CA GLY A 243 24.39 -11.51 6.46
C GLY A 243 25.26 -12.28 5.47
N MET A 244 24.62 -13.13 4.65
CA MET A 244 25.25 -13.84 3.53
C MET A 244 25.00 -13.05 2.23
N PRO A 245 25.94 -12.19 1.80
CA PRO A 245 25.70 -11.27 0.69
C PRO A 245 25.67 -11.99 -0.66
N PHE A 246 26.57 -12.95 -0.87
CA PHE A 246 26.73 -13.64 -2.15
C PHE A 246 25.68 -14.74 -2.33
N ARG A 247 25.28 -14.97 -3.58
CA ARG A 247 24.38 -16.07 -3.98
C ARG A 247 25.17 -17.04 -4.85
N PRO A 248 25.91 -18.01 -4.27
CA PRO A 248 26.86 -18.84 -5.01
C PRO A 248 26.20 -19.50 -6.22
N LEU A 249 25.04 -20.13 -6.03
CA LEU A 249 24.31 -20.78 -7.13
C LEU A 249 23.96 -19.85 -8.29
N LEU A 250 23.58 -18.60 -8.02
CA LEU A 250 23.26 -17.63 -9.08
C LEU A 250 24.54 -17.12 -9.76
N ILE A 251 25.61 -16.90 -8.99
CA ILE A 251 26.90 -16.47 -9.53
C ILE A 251 27.48 -17.57 -10.42
N GLY A 252 27.47 -18.82 -9.96
CA GLY A 252 27.84 -19.99 -10.75
C GLY A 252 26.96 -20.14 -11.98
N ALA A 253 25.62 -20.05 -11.87
CA ALA A 253 24.77 -20.10 -13.06
C ALA A 253 25.08 -19.01 -14.11
N LEU A 254 25.49 -17.81 -13.68
CA LEU A 254 25.90 -16.72 -14.58
C LEU A 254 27.32 -16.94 -15.15
N MET A 255 28.23 -17.54 -14.38
CA MET A 255 29.58 -17.92 -14.82
C MET A 255 29.54 -19.15 -15.74
N GLY A 256 28.78 -20.18 -15.41
CA GLY A 256 28.44 -21.32 -16.26
C GLY A 256 27.63 -20.96 -17.53
N TRP A 257 27.09 -19.75 -17.65
CA TRP A 257 26.61 -19.24 -18.94
C TRP A 257 27.76 -18.75 -19.83
N GLU A 258 28.78 -18.15 -19.22
CA GLU A 258 30.01 -17.72 -19.90
C GLU A 258 30.78 -18.93 -20.44
N LEU A 259 30.75 -20.04 -19.71
CA LEU A 259 31.24 -21.36 -20.12
C LEU A 259 30.79 -21.78 -21.54
N LEU A 260 29.55 -21.46 -21.95
CA LEU A 260 29.06 -21.79 -23.29
C LEU A 260 29.89 -21.12 -24.40
N GLY A 261 30.34 -19.88 -24.15
CA GLY A 261 31.22 -19.14 -25.04
C GLY A 261 32.63 -19.72 -25.04
N ALA A 262 33.16 -20.01 -23.85
CA ALA A 262 34.47 -20.60 -23.68
C ALA A 262 34.61 -21.99 -24.36
N ILE A 263 33.62 -22.88 -24.17
CA ILE A 263 33.56 -24.21 -24.82
C ILE A 263 33.47 -24.08 -26.34
N SER A 264 32.71 -23.09 -26.85
CA SER A 264 32.57 -22.90 -28.31
C SER A 264 33.88 -22.49 -28.97
N ILE A 265 34.78 -21.86 -28.23
CA ILE A 265 36.12 -21.45 -28.70
C ILE A 265 37.13 -22.58 -28.46
N ARG A 266 37.10 -23.21 -27.27
CA ARG A 266 38.05 -24.24 -26.81
C ARG A 266 37.31 -25.48 -26.26
N PRO A 267 36.73 -26.32 -27.12
CA PRO A 267 35.91 -27.45 -26.68
C PRO A 267 36.73 -28.52 -25.94
N ALA A 268 38.03 -28.63 -26.22
CA ALA A 268 38.93 -29.57 -25.55
C ALA A 268 39.09 -29.27 -24.04
N ASP A 269 38.90 -28.00 -23.64
CA ASP A 269 39.11 -27.53 -22.27
C ASP A 269 37.78 -27.47 -21.47
N ALA A 270 36.69 -28.04 -22.00
CA ALA A 270 35.36 -27.94 -21.41
C ALA A 270 35.30 -28.39 -19.93
N LEU A 271 36.02 -29.46 -19.58
CA LEU A 271 36.07 -29.96 -18.21
C LEU A 271 36.74 -28.96 -17.24
N LEU A 272 37.78 -28.25 -17.72
CA LEU A 272 38.48 -27.23 -16.91
C LEU A 272 37.58 -26.01 -16.67
N PHE A 273 36.79 -25.61 -17.67
CA PHE A 273 35.85 -24.52 -17.46
C PHE A 273 34.69 -24.89 -16.52
N VAL A 274 34.21 -26.15 -16.54
CA VAL A 274 33.28 -26.66 -15.52
C VAL A 274 33.92 -26.64 -14.13
N LEU A 275 35.21 -27.00 -14.02
CA LEU A 275 35.95 -26.92 -12.77
C LEU A 275 36.02 -25.47 -12.25
N PHE A 276 36.29 -24.48 -13.10
CA PHE A 276 36.27 -23.07 -12.71
C PHE A 276 34.91 -22.61 -12.18
N ASP A 277 33.81 -23.06 -12.80
CA ASP A 277 32.46 -22.74 -12.31
C ASP A 277 32.20 -23.34 -10.91
N VAL A 278 32.62 -24.59 -10.70
CA VAL A 278 32.57 -25.24 -9.36
C VAL A 278 33.43 -24.50 -8.35
N MET A 279 34.62 -24.01 -8.75
CA MET A 279 35.47 -23.18 -7.89
C MET A 279 34.80 -21.85 -7.54
N PHE A 280 34.07 -21.22 -8.45
CA PHE A 280 33.26 -20.03 -8.15
C PHE A 280 32.16 -20.34 -7.14
N LEU A 281 31.43 -21.43 -7.32
CA LEU A 281 30.40 -21.88 -6.37
C LEU A 281 30.96 -22.06 -4.96
N ILE A 282 32.06 -22.82 -4.83
CA ILE A 282 32.69 -23.10 -3.54
C ILE A 282 33.32 -21.83 -2.95
N GLY A 283 34.03 -21.05 -3.77
CA GLY A 283 34.72 -19.83 -3.36
C GLY A 283 33.77 -18.79 -2.79
N PHE A 284 32.64 -18.53 -3.45
CA PHE A 284 31.63 -17.59 -2.94
C PHE A 284 30.84 -18.15 -1.75
N ALA A 285 30.65 -19.47 -1.66
CA ALA A 285 30.05 -20.09 -0.48
C ALA A 285 30.94 -19.95 0.76
N LEU A 286 32.25 -20.12 0.59
CA LEU A 286 33.22 -19.90 1.67
C LEU A 286 33.34 -18.40 2.01
N ALA A 287 33.36 -17.54 1.00
CA ALA A 287 33.40 -16.08 1.20
C ALA A 287 32.21 -15.60 2.04
N ASN A 288 31.00 -16.15 1.84
CA ASN A 288 29.86 -15.83 2.70
C ASN A 288 30.12 -16.11 4.17
N ARG A 289 30.72 -17.26 4.52
CA ARG A 289 31.04 -17.59 5.92
C ARG A 289 32.05 -16.64 6.53
N VAL A 290 33.05 -16.24 5.76
CA VAL A 290 34.07 -15.27 6.19
C VAL A 290 33.45 -13.89 6.37
N VAL A 291 32.72 -13.41 5.36
CA VAL A 291 32.07 -12.09 5.38
C VAL A 291 31.07 -11.98 6.52
N GLU A 292 30.22 -12.99 6.71
CA GLU A 292 29.24 -13.01 7.81
C GLU A 292 29.93 -12.93 9.17
N ARG A 293 31.02 -13.68 9.37
CA ARG A 293 31.79 -13.68 10.63
C ARG A 293 32.48 -12.35 10.89
N VAL A 294 33.06 -11.74 9.85
CA VAL A 294 33.81 -10.48 9.95
C VAL A 294 32.88 -9.26 10.07
N ASN A 295 31.72 -9.29 9.43
CA ASN A 295 30.81 -8.14 9.32
C ASN A 295 29.75 -8.04 10.43
N ARG A 296 29.60 -9.06 11.28
CA ARG A 296 28.48 -9.21 12.25
C ARG A 296 28.26 -8.01 13.19
N LYS A 297 29.24 -7.13 13.39
CA LYS A 297 29.17 -5.95 14.27
C LYS A 297 29.94 -4.71 13.76
N ARG A 298 30.15 -4.60 12.45
CA ARG A 298 30.98 -3.53 11.85
C ARG A 298 30.13 -2.44 11.20
N THR A 299 30.72 -1.27 10.97
CA THR A 299 30.06 -0.12 10.31
C THR A 299 29.74 -0.41 8.85
N ALA A 300 28.75 0.30 8.29
CA ALA A 300 28.28 0.09 6.91
C ALA A 300 29.41 0.19 5.87
N GLY A 301 30.29 1.19 5.99
CA GLY A 301 31.45 1.34 5.11
C GLY A 301 32.36 0.12 5.12
N PHE A 302 32.68 -0.41 6.31
CA PHE A 302 33.52 -1.60 6.43
C PHE A 302 32.85 -2.85 5.84
N ARG A 303 31.53 -3.01 6.01
CA ARG A 303 30.78 -4.13 5.42
C ARG A 303 30.80 -4.10 3.89
N ILE A 304 30.59 -2.92 3.31
CA ILE A 304 30.60 -2.72 1.87
C ILE A 304 32.01 -3.00 1.32
N SER A 305 33.05 -2.44 1.94
CA SER A 305 34.44 -2.64 1.52
C SER A 305 34.87 -4.11 1.58
N THR A 306 34.57 -4.81 2.68
CA THR A 306 34.90 -6.25 2.81
C THR A 306 34.15 -7.10 1.78
N THR A 307 32.89 -6.77 1.46
CA THR A 307 32.13 -7.49 0.43
C THR A 307 32.74 -7.29 -0.96
N ILE A 308 33.16 -6.07 -1.31
CA ILE A 308 33.85 -5.78 -2.58
C ILE A 308 35.22 -6.48 -2.63
N LEU A 309 35.99 -6.40 -1.56
CA LEU A 309 37.32 -7.03 -1.48
C LEU A 309 37.22 -8.56 -1.57
N MET A 310 36.25 -9.17 -0.91
CA MET A 310 36.06 -10.63 -0.99
C MET A 310 35.59 -11.09 -2.36
N SER A 311 34.76 -10.31 -3.07
CA SER A 311 34.38 -10.67 -4.44
C SER A 311 35.56 -10.57 -5.40
N LEU A 312 36.42 -9.56 -5.24
CA LEU A 312 37.68 -9.43 -5.97
C LEU A 312 38.65 -10.56 -5.61
N ALA A 313 38.81 -10.88 -4.33
CA ALA A 313 39.74 -11.91 -3.88
C ALA A 313 39.38 -13.30 -4.43
N VAL A 314 38.10 -13.70 -4.37
CA VAL A 314 37.64 -14.99 -4.92
C VAL A 314 37.90 -15.03 -6.43
N SER A 315 37.52 -13.97 -7.14
CA SER A 315 37.64 -13.90 -8.60
C SER A 315 39.10 -13.88 -9.07
N TRP A 316 39.97 -13.15 -8.37
CA TRP A 316 41.41 -13.15 -8.60
C TRP A 316 42.04 -14.51 -8.32
N SER A 317 41.66 -15.16 -7.21
CA SER A 317 42.21 -16.48 -6.84
C SER A 317 41.94 -17.52 -7.93
N ILE A 318 40.74 -17.50 -8.52
CA ILE A 318 40.37 -18.40 -9.61
C ILE A 318 41.11 -17.99 -10.89
N ALA A 319 41.14 -16.69 -11.22
CA ALA A 319 41.85 -16.19 -12.39
C ALA A 319 43.36 -16.53 -12.37
N ALA A 320 44.00 -16.51 -11.20
CA ALA A 320 45.40 -16.87 -11.04
C ALA A 320 45.70 -18.36 -11.30
N THR A 321 44.69 -19.24 -11.23
CA THR A 321 44.84 -20.67 -11.58
C THR A 321 44.75 -20.94 -13.07
N VAL A 322 44.24 -19.99 -13.86
CA VAL A 322 44.05 -20.14 -15.31
C VAL A 322 45.37 -20.45 -16.03
N PRO A 323 46.48 -19.69 -15.85
CA PRO A 323 47.76 -20.02 -16.49
C PRO A 323 48.32 -21.39 -16.09
N ALA A 324 48.09 -21.81 -14.85
CA ALA A 324 48.61 -23.07 -14.34
C ALA A 324 47.88 -24.29 -14.93
N LEU A 325 46.60 -24.14 -15.28
CA LEU A 325 45.76 -25.23 -15.78
C LEU A 325 45.61 -25.26 -17.31
N LEU A 326 45.64 -24.10 -17.98
CA LEU A 326 45.49 -23.98 -19.44
C LEU A 326 46.84 -23.75 -20.17
N GLY A 327 47.90 -23.44 -19.43
CA GLY A 327 49.19 -23.00 -19.98
C GLY A 327 49.27 -21.47 -20.14
N THR A 328 50.43 -20.97 -20.61
CA THR A 328 50.66 -19.54 -20.84
C THR A 328 50.63 -19.21 -22.32
N THR A 329 49.44 -18.91 -22.86
CA THR A 329 49.26 -18.32 -24.19
C THR A 329 48.65 -16.92 -24.09
N THR A 330 48.78 -16.12 -25.15
CA THR A 330 48.17 -14.78 -25.20
C THR A 330 46.63 -14.81 -25.10
N SER A 331 45.99 -15.93 -25.47
CA SER A 331 44.54 -16.12 -25.29
C SER A 331 44.13 -16.35 -23.82
N ASP A 332 45.04 -16.78 -22.95
CA ASP A 332 44.69 -17.14 -21.56
C ASP A 332 44.55 -15.89 -20.67
N TYR A 333 45.27 -14.82 -20.99
CA TYR A 333 45.11 -13.52 -20.32
C TYR A 333 43.69 -12.97 -20.42
N GLY A 334 42.94 -13.35 -21.45
CA GLY A 334 41.59 -12.92 -21.60
C GLY A 334 40.59 -13.55 -20.64
N PHE A 335 40.74 -14.84 -20.38
CA PHE A 335 39.94 -15.51 -19.38
C PHE A 335 40.23 -14.94 -17.98
N ILE A 336 41.50 -14.62 -17.68
CA ILE A 336 41.89 -13.94 -16.43
C ILE A 336 41.15 -12.60 -16.30
N VAL A 337 41.21 -11.77 -17.34
CA VAL A 337 40.59 -10.45 -17.39
C VAL A 337 39.05 -10.55 -17.28
N ALA A 338 38.44 -11.54 -17.92
CA ALA A 338 37.02 -11.82 -17.83
C ALA A 338 36.61 -12.24 -16.41
N PHE A 339 37.33 -13.18 -15.79
CA PHE A 339 37.05 -13.65 -14.43
C PHE A 339 37.21 -12.55 -13.38
N VAL A 340 38.27 -11.73 -13.48
CA VAL A 340 38.53 -10.63 -12.54
C VAL A 340 37.48 -9.52 -12.61
N VAL A 341 36.78 -9.34 -13.73
CA VAL A 341 35.79 -8.26 -13.89
C VAL A 341 34.35 -8.77 -13.84
N LEU A 342 34.02 -9.82 -14.59
CA LEU A 342 32.68 -10.40 -14.58
C LEU A 342 32.38 -11.12 -13.26
N GLY A 343 33.37 -11.76 -12.65
CA GLY A 343 33.22 -12.45 -11.35
C GLY A 343 32.69 -11.52 -10.27
N PRO A 344 33.39 -10.41 -9.96
CA PRO A 344 32.91 -9.41 -9.01
C PRO A 344 31.65 -8.70 -9.51
N GLY A 345 31.52 -8.45 -10.82
CA GLY A 345 30.34 -7.82 -11.41
C GLY A 345 29.05 -8.61 -11.15
N PHE A 346 29.07 -9.93 -11.39
CA PHE A 346 27.93 -10.81 -11.08
C PHE A 346 27.73 -11.01 -9.58
N ALA A 347 28.81 -11.12 -8.81
CA ALA A 347 28.72 -11.20 -7.36
C ALA A 347 28.00 -9.96 -6.80
N LEU A 348 28.47 -8.75 -7.12
CA LEU A 348 27.87 -7.50 -6.67
C LEU A 348 26.47 -7.28 -7.27
N GLY A 349 26.24 -7.66 -8.53
CA GLY A 349 24.91 -7.58 -9.15
C GLY A 349 23.89 -8.43 -8.40
N THR A 350 24.23 -9.68 -8.06
CA THR A 350 23.35 -10.59 -7.33
C THR A 350 23.16 -10.21 -5.85
N THR A 351 24.16 -9.61 -5.22
CA THR A 351 24.04 -9.08 -3.85
C THR A 351 23.08 -7.89 -3.81
N ILE A 352 23.21 -6.94 -4.75
CA ILE A 352 22.31 -5.79 -4.91
C ILE A 352 20.88 -6.26 -5.20
N LEU A 353 20.69 -7.24 -6.09
CA LEU A 353 19.36 -7.81 -6.36
C LEU A 353 18.73 -8.41 -5.11
N SER A 354 19.50 -9.13 -4.30
CA SER A 354 19.03 -9.71 -3.04
C SER A 354 18.67 -8.62 -2.02
N ALA A 355 19.46 -7.55 -1.96
CA ALA A 355 19.21 -6.40 -1.08
C ALA A 355 17.92 -5.68 -1.46
N LEU A 356 17.73 -5.41 -2.76
CA LEU A 356 16.51 -4.78 -3.27
C LEU A 356 15.28 -5.64 -3.02
N ALA A 357 15.40 -6.98 -3.08
CA ALA A 357 14.30 -7.88 -2.75
C ALA A 357 13.92 -7.83 -1.27
N ARG A 358 14.91 -7.90 -0.34
CA ARG A 358 14.66 -7.80 1.11
C ARG A 358 14.06 -6.45 1.49
N GLU A 359 14.64 -5.38 0.95
CA GLU A 359 14.19 -4.02 1.22
C GLU A 359 12.77 -3.78 0.67
N ARG A 360 12.43 -4.38 -0.48
CA ARG A 360 11.05 -4.34 -1.00
C ARG A 360 10.07 -5.00 -0.04
N GLU A 361 10.42 -6.17 0.51
CA GLU A 361 9.57 -6.89 1.46
C GLU A 361 9.37 -6.07 2.75
N ARG A 362 10.45 -5.43 3.24
CA ARG A 362 10.39 -4.48 4.36
C ARG A 362 9.48 -3.27 4.06
N VAL A 363 9.67 -2.61 2.92
CA VAL A 363 8.88 -1.43 2.53
C VAL A 363 7.40 -1.80 2.32
N ILE A 364 7.11 -2.97 1.75
CA ILE A 364 5.73 -3.47 1.65
C ILE A 364 5.15 -3.70 3.05
N GLY A 365 5.92 -4.27 3.97
CA GLY A 365 5.48 -4.45 5.36
C GLY A 365 5.20 -3.13 6.08
N GLU A 366 6.16 -2.20 6.05
CA GLU A 366 6.00 -0.84 6.61
C GLU A 366 4.79 -0.12 5.98
N LEU A 367 4.56 -0.33 4.69
CA LEU A 367 3.40 0.22 4.02
C LEU A 367 2.09 -0.40 4.49
N THR A 368 2.00 -1.73 4.51
CA THR A 368 0.78 -2.43 4.93
C THR A 368 0.41 -2.01 6.33
N GLU A 369 1.39 -1.85 7.21
CA GLU A 369 1.20 -1.35 8.55
C GLU A 369 0.68 0.09 8.57
N SER A 370 1.32 1.01 7.84
CA SER A 370 0.83 2.39 7.77
C SER A 370 -0.55 2.50 7.14
N THR A 371 -0.88 1.66 6.16
CA THR A 371 -2.22 1.64 5.54
C THR A 371 -3.27 1.20 6.56
N LYS A 372 -2.99 0.16 7.36
CA LYS A 372 -3.87 -0.27 8.46
C LYS A 372 -4.05 0.83 9.50
N GLN A 373 -2.98 1.53 9.87
CA GLN A 373 -3.06 2.65 10.81
C GLN A 373 -3.95 3.78 10.26
N LEU A 374 -3.80 4.13 8.98
CA LEU A 374 -4.63 5.14 8.34
C LEU A 374 -6.10 4.71 8.23
N GLU A 375 -6.38 3.46 7.92
CA GLU A 375 -7.73 2.90 7.90
C GLU A 375 -8.42 3.01 9.27
N ARG A 376 -7.70 2.69 10.35
CA ARG A 376 -8.21 2.84 11.72
C ARG A 376 -8.53 4.29 12.05
N VAL A 377 -7.64 5.23 11.70
CA VAL A 377 -7.87 6.66 11.91
C VAL A 377 -9.10 7.14 11.14
N LEU A 378 -9.27 6.68 9.90
CA LEU A 378 -10.43 7.02 9.07
C LEU A 378 -11.74 6.47 9.65
N VAL A 379 -11.78 5.19 10.02
CA VAL A 379 -12.98 4.58 10.65
C VAL A 379 -13.29 5.32 11.95
N ARG A 380 -12.27 5.59 12.77
CA ARG A 380 -12.45 6.34 14.01
C ARG A 380 -13.00 7.74 13.78
N GLN A 381 -12.51 8.44 12.76
CA GLN A 381 -13.04 9.77 12.42
C GLN A 381 -14.53 9.70 12.04
N ARG A 382 -14.95 8.69 11.28
CA ARG A 382 -16.36 8.48 10.92
C ARG A 382 -17.23 8.17 12.13
N GLU A 383 -16.74 7.38 13.10
CA GLU A 383 -17.45 7.13 14.35
C GLU A 383 -17.69 8.44 15.12
N VAL A 384 -16.67 9.29 15.23
CA VAL A 384 -16.76 10.59 15.90
C VAL A 384 -17.73 11.51 15.17
N GLU A 385 -17.63 11.57 13.85
CA GLU A 385 -18.48 12.37 12.97
C GLU A 385 -19.96 11.97 13.12
N TRP A 386 -20.25 10.67 13.10
CA TRP A 386 -21.58 10.13 13.38
C TRP A 386 -22.06 10.47 14.79
N PHE A 387 -21.23 10.27 15.80
CA PHE A 387 -21.58 10.56 17.19
C PHE A 387 -21.96 12.03 17.39
N GLN A 388 -21.20 12.96 16.80
CA GLN A 388 -21.48 14.39 16.83
C GLN A 388 -22.80 14.72 16.11
N GLN A 389 -23.03 14.18 14.91
CA GLN A 389 -24.28 14.39 14.17
C GLN A 389 -25.49 13.84 14.94
N LYS A 390 -25.36 12.67 15.56
CA LYS A 390 -26.41 12.05 16.37
C LYS A 390 -26.68 12.83 17.65
N ALA A 391 -25.64 13.39 18.27
CA ALA A 391 -25.80 14.29 19.42
C ALA A 391 -26.55 15.56 19.01
N LEU A 392 -26.17 16.17 17.88
CA LEU A 392 -26.86 17.35 17.33
C LEU A 392 -28.32 17.05 16.98
N SER A 393 -28.61 15.96 16.27
CA SER A 393 -29.98 15.54 15.93
C SER A 393 -30.84 15.34 17.18
N ARG A 394 -30.32 14.64 18.21
CA ARG A 394 -31.03 14.48 19.49
C ARG A 394 -31.25 15.80 20.22
N ALA A 395 -30.26 16.68 20.20
CA ALA A 395 -30.36 17.98 20.83
C ALA A 395 -31.41 18.87 20.11
N LEU A 396 -31.52 18.75 18.79
CA LEU A 396 -32.56 19.40 17.98
C LEU A 396 -33.96 18.79 18.21
N HIS A 397 -34.08 17.47 18.33
CA HIS A 397 -35.38 16.78 18.41
C HIS A 397 -35.92 16.63 19.85
N GLY A 398 -35.07 16.61 20.88
CA GLY A 398 -35.50 16.44 22.26
C GLY A 398 -35.81 17.79 22.94
N PRO A 399 -34.79 18.48 23.47
CA PRO A 399 -34.97 19.72 24.23
C PRO A 399 -35.69 20.82 23.48
N ILE A 400 -35.33 21.10 22.21
CA ILE A 400 -35.96 22.19 21.45
C ILE A 400 -37.42 21.86 21.13
N GLN A 401 -37.72 20.64 20.67
CA GLN A 401 -39.09 20.27 20.35
C GLN A 401 -39.98 20.30 21.60
N MET A 402 -39.47 19.82 22.75
CA MET A 402 -40.17 19.92 24.02
C MET A 402 -40.34 21.37 24.48
N ALA A 403 -39.31 22.20 24.38
CA ALA A 403 -39.37 23.62 24.72
C ALA A 403 -40.35 24.39 23.83
N VAL A 404 -40.37 24.13 22.52
CA VAL A 404 -41.32 24.72 21.57
C VAL A 404 -42.74 24.23 21.85
N THR A 405 -42.92 22.95 22.19
CA THR A 405 -44.24 22.39 22.52
C THR A 405 -44.77 22.96 23.84
N ALA A 406 -43.93 23.05 24.88
CA ALA A 406 -44.29 23.65 26.17
C ALA A 406 -44.57 25.15 26.04
N ALA A 407 -43.77 25.87 25.24
CA ALA A 407 -44.01 27.25 24.87
C ALA A 407 -45.36 27.41 24.17
N ALA A 408 -45.68 26.53 23.22
CA ALA A 408 -46.95 26.53 22.51
C ALA A 408 -48.14 26.28 23.45
N ILE A 409 -48.03 25.32 24.38
CA ILE A 409 -49.09 25.02 25.37
C ILE A 409 -49.33 26.21 26.31
N ARG A 410 -48.26 26.84 26.82
CA ARG A 410 -48.41 28.02 27.71
C ARG A 410 -49.00 29.21 26.96
N LEU A 411 -48.60 29.44 25.72
CA LEU A 411 -49.17 30.49 24.89
C LEU A 411 -50.68 30.25 24.65
N ASP A 412 -51.07 29.00 24.35
CA ASP A 412 -52.47 28.61 24.18
C ASP A 412 -53.30 28.81 25.46
N ALA A 413 -52.74 28.45 26.62
CA ALA A 413 -53.37 28.70 27.93
C ALA A 413 -53.56 30.20 28.20
N SER A 414 -52.54 31.03 27.95
CA SER A 414 -52.62 32.48 28.14
C SER A 414 -53.60 33.16 27.17
N ILE A 415 -53.77 32.62 25.96
CA ILE A 415 -54.77 33.09 25.00
C ILE A 415 -56.19 32.78 25.50
N ARG A 416 -56.43 31.58 26.05
CA ARG A 416 -57.73 31.18 26.60
C ARG A 416 -58.14 31.97 27.84
N GLU A 417 -57.18 32.42 28.64
CA GLU A 417 -57.40 33.21 29.87
C GLU A 417 -57.58 34.72 29.60
N GLY A 418 -57.42 35.19 28.35
CA GLY A 418 -57.63 36.60 27.98
C GLY A 418 -56.52 37.56 28.39
N THR A 419 -55.42 37.07 28.96
CA THR A 419 -54.25 37.84 29.40
C THR A 419 -53.08 37.65 28.45
N VAL A 420 -53.21 38.13 27.20
CA VAL A 420 -52.06 38.22 26.29
C VAL A 420 -51.24 39.46 26.64
N GLN A 421 -50.43 39.37 27.70
CA GLN A 421 -49.46 40.42 28.01
C GLN A 421 -48.21 40.28 27.12
N PRO A 422 -47.64 41.39 26.59
CA PRO A 422 -46.41 41.38 25.80
C PRO A 422 -45.21 40.70 26.50
N GLY A 423 -45.21 40.66 27.84
CA GLY A 423 -44.16 40.02 28.64
C GLY A 423 -44.08 38.50 28.47
N ILE A 424 -45.20 37.82 28.23
CA ILE A 424 -45.24 36.35 28.05
C ILE A 424 -44.54 35.97 26.74
N LEU A 425 -44.78 36.74 25.67
CA LEU A 425 -44.13 36.55 24.38
C LEU A 425 -42.60 36.69 24.47
N ASN A 426 -42.12 37.69 25.20
CA ASN A 426 -40.69 37.90 25.42
C ASN A 426 -40.09 36.80 26.31
N SER A 427 -40.81 36.31 27.32
CA SER A 427 -40.36 35.21 28.16
C SER A 427 -40.18 33.91 27.36
N VAL A 428 -41.16 33.56 26.51
CA VAL A 428 -41.11 32.40 25.61
C VAL A 428 -39.98 32.52 24.60
N ARG A 429 -39.78 33.72 24.02
CA ARG A 429 -38.67 34.02 23.11
C ARG A 429 -37.32 33.81 23.81
N GLN A 430 -37.17 34.30 25.03
CA GLN A 430 -35.93 34.19 25.80
C GLN A 430 -35.63 32.74 26.16
N GLU A 431 -36.63 31.97 26.57
CA GLU A 431 -36.50 30.54 26.93
C GLU A 431 -36.10 29.67 25.73
N LEU A 432 -36.65 29.95 24.54
CA LEU A 432 -36.26 29.27 23.30
C LEU A 432 -34.83 29.60 22.88
N LEU A 433 -34.41 30.87 23.02
CA LEU A 433 -33.04 31.29 22.72
C LEU A 433 -32.02 30.72 23.73
N THR A 434 -32.36 30.68 25.01
CA THR A 434 -31.53 30.01 26.03
C THR A 434 -31.43 28.50 25.78
N GLY A 435 -32.51 27.86 25.33
CA GLY A 435 -32.48 26.45 24.91
C GLY A 435 -31.57 26.18 23.69
N LEU A 436 -31.45 27.15 22.77
CA LEU A 436 -30.50 27.09 21.65
C LEU A 436 -29.04 27.30 22.09
N ASP A 437 -28.79 28.18 23.08
CA ASP A 437 -27.45 28.39 23.64
C ASP A 437 -26.95 27.13 24.41
N VAL A 438 -27.85 26.35 25.01
CA VAL A 438 -27.52 25.03 25.60
C VAL A 438 -27.03 24.04 24.53
N LEU A 439 -27.39 24.17 23.26
CA LEU A 439 -26.90 23.29 22.18
C LEU A 439 -25.42 23.53 21.86
N HIS A 440 -24.88 24.71 22.16
CA HIS A 440 -23.44 24.98 22.05
C HIS A 440 -22.64 24.23 23.13
N GLN A 441 -23.30 23.81 24.22
CA GLN A 441 -22.73 23.02 25.30
C GLN A 441 -23.20 21.58 25.11
N ALA A 442 -22.45 20.80 24.32
CA ALA A 442 -22.78 19.41 23.97
C ALA A 442 -23.35 18.62 25.18
N PRO A 443 -24.64 18.19 25.15
CA PRO A 443 -25.23 17.50 26.27
C PRO A 443 -24.73 16.05 26.32
N GLY A 444 -23.82 15.79 27.25
CA GLY A 444 -23.35 14.45 27.59
C GLY A 444 -24.34 13.74 28.50
N GLU A 445 -25.39 13.14 27.94
CA GLU A 445 -26.10 12.07 28.66
C GLU A 445 -25.59 10.72 28.17
N VAL A 446 -24.77 10.11 29.02
CA VAL A 446 -24.04 8.88 28.76
C VAL A 446 -24.89 7.70 29.21
N THR A 447 -25.71 7.15 28.31
CA THR A 447 -26.34 5.84 28.57
C THR A 447 -25.24 4.77 28.62
N SER A 448 -25.17 4.00 29.71
CA SER A 448 -24.23 2.87 29.81
C SER A 448 -24.65 1.72 28.91
N LEU A 449 -23.70 0.90 28.47
CA LEU A 449 -23.97 -0.28 27.65
C LEU A 449 -24.96 -1.23 28.36
N ASP A 450 -24.77 -1.46 29.65
CA ASP A 450 -25.65 -2.32 30.45
C ASP A 450 -27.09 -1.81 30.47
N THR A 451 -27.27 -0.50 30.63
CA THR A 451 -28.61 0.12 30.61
C THR A 451 -29.28 -0.04 29.24
N ALA A 452 -28.50 0.06 28.16
CA ALA A 452 -29.02 -0.15 26.81
C ALA A 452 -29.43 -1.62 26.58
N ILE A 453 -28.62 -2.59 27.02
CA ILE A 453 -28.93 -4.02 26.93
C ILE A 453 -30.19 -4.36 27.73
N GLU A 454 -30.33 -3.82 28.94
CA GLU A 454 -31.50 -4.07 29.77
C GLU A 454 -32.78 -3.47 29.17
N ARG A 455 -32.68 -2.28 28.56
CA ARG A 455 -33.79 -1.70 27.80
C ARG A 455 -34.18 -2.55 26.60
N MET A 456 -33.20 -3.12 25.88
CA MET A 456 -33.48 -4.03 24.77
C MET A 456 -34.17 -5.31 25.24
N ARG A 457 -33.71 -5.91 26.34
CA ARG A 457 -34.37 -7.06 26.98
C ARG A 457 -35.81 -6.75 27.35
N ALA A 458 -36.05 -5.62 28.01
CA ALA A 458 -37.40 -5.21 28.38
C ALA A 458 -38.30 -4.94 27.16
N THR A 459 -37.75 -4.42 26.06
CA THR A 459 -38.50 -4.14 24.83
C THR A 459 -38.94 -5.43 24.12
N TRP A 460 -38.11 -6.47 24.17
CA TRP A 460 -38.33 -7.75 23.48
C TRP A 460 -38.79 -8.87 24.40
N ASP A 461 -39.14 -8.54 25.65
CA ASP A 461 -39.60 -9.51 26.63
C ASP A 461 -40.84 -10.26 26.12
N GLY A 462 -40.85 -11.58 26.29
CA GLY A 462 -41.88 -12.47 25.75
C GLY A 462 -41.84 -12.72 24.23
N VAL A 463 -40.95 -12.07 23.48
CA VAL A 463 -40.79 -12.26 22.02
C VAL A 463 -39.45 -12.92 21.68
N CYS A 464 -38.34 -12.44 22.25
CA CYS A 464 -37.00 -12.96 21.98
C CYS A 464 -36.14 -12.94 23.26
N SER A 465 -35.47 -14.06 23.55
CA SER A 465 -34.53 -14.17 24.66
C SER A 465 -33.16 -13.62 24.27
N ILE A 466 -32.67 -12.61 24.99
CA ILE A 466 -31.40 -11.92 24.71
C ILE A 466 -30.37 -12.23 25.81
N GLU A 467 -29.40 -13.08 25.49
CA GLU A 467 -28.22 -13.36 26.32
C GLU A 467 -27.09 -12.42 25.92
N ALA A 468 -26.38 -11.83 26.89
CA ALA A 468 -25.29 -10.91 26.61
C ALA A 468 -24.10 -11.19 27.53
N THR A 469 -22.92 -11.34 26.93
CA THR A 469 -21.65 -11.56 27.61
C THR A 469 -20.67 -10.48 27.16
N VAL A 470 -20.20 -9.67 28.11
CA VAL A 470 -19.20 -8.63 27.87
C VAL A 470 -18.00 -8.94 28.74
N SER A 471 -16.81 -9.07 28.14
CA SER A 471 -15.60 -9.28 28.93
C SER A 471 -15.23 -8.02 29.74
N ASP A 472 -14.66 -8.19 30.94
CA ASP A 472 -14.33 -7.07 31.83
C ASP A 472 -13.45 -6.00 31.15
N ALA A 473 -12.47 -6.45 30.35
CA ALA A 473 -11.59 -5.57 29.61
C ALA A 473 -12.33 -4.77 28.52
N ALA A 474 -13.25 -5.41 27.79
CA ALA A 474 -14.09 -4.73 26.81
C ALA A 474 -15.04 -3.72 27.48
N GLY A 475 -15.65 -4.10 28.61
CA GLY A 475 -16.53 -3.22 29.38
C GLY A 475 -15.83 -1.94 29.84
N ALA A 476 -14.60 -2.06 30.35
CA ALA A 476 -13.79 -0.91 30.77
C ALA A 476 -13.47 0.04 29.61
N VAL A 477 -13.06 -0.51 28.46
CA VAL A 477 -12.75 0.27 27.25
C VAL A 477 -13.99 1.00 26.73
N ILE A 478 -15.14 0.31 26.66
CA ILE A 478 -16.42 0.90 26.21
C ILE A 478 -16.91 1.96 27.20
N ALA A 479 -16.68 1.80 28.51
CA ALA A 479 -17.04 2.81 29.49
C ALA A 479 -16.21 4.10 29.33
N ALA A 480 -14.91 3.96 29.03
CA ALA A 480 -14.00 5.09 28.84
C ALA A 480 -14.26 5.87 27.54
N ASP A 481 -14.73 5.22 26.48
CA ASP A 481 -14.92 5.83 25.15
C ASP A 481 -16.40 5.98 24.79
N GLY A 482 -16.91 7.22 24.88
CA GLY A 482 -18.31 7.51 24.60
C GLY A 482 -18.76 7.36 23.15
N VAL A 483 -17.84 7.54 22.20
CA VAL A 483 -18.09 7.36 20.78
C VAL A 483 -18.23 5.87 20.48
N LEU A 484 -17.24 5.08 20.93
CA LEU A 484 -17.24 3.63 20.77
C LEU A 484 -18.49 3.02 21.41
N ARG A 485 -18.86 3.45 22.62
CA ARG A 485 -20.08 3.01 23.30
C ARG A 485 -21.34 3.26 22.49
N SER A 486 -21.48 4.42 21.87
CA SER A 486 -22.65 4.72 21.03
C SER A 486 -22.71 3.82 19.80
N CYS A 487 -21.57 3.58 19.13
CA CYS A 487 -21.49 2.70 17.96
C CYS A 487 -21.84 1.26 18.32
N VAL A 488 -21.31 0.73 19.44
CA VAL A 488 -21.65 -0.62 19.93
C VAL A 488 -23.14 -0.74 20.24
N ILE A 489 -23.73 0.23 20.94
CA ILE A 489 -25.17 0.22 21.24
C ILE A 489 -26.00 0.20 19.96
N ASP A 490 -25.65 1.00 18.95
CA ASP A 490 -26.36 1.06 17.68
C ASP A 490 -26.25 -0.27 16.91
N ILE A 491 -25.05 -0.84 16.81
CA ILE A 491 -24.82 -2.14 16.16
C ILE A 491 -25.65 -3.23 16.82
N VAL A 492 -25.61 -3.34 18.15
CA VAL A 492 -26.36 -4.36 18.88
C VAL A 492 -27.87 -4.15 18.72
N THR A 493 -28.35 -2.92 18.86
CA THR A 493 -29.79 -2.60 18.75
C THR A 493 -30.35 -2.93 17.38
N GLU A 494 -29.64 -2.55 16.33
CA GLU A 494 -30.02 -2.83 14.94
C GLU A 494 -29.93 -4.33 14.64
N SER A 495 -28.90 -5.02 15.15
CA SER A 495 -28.72 -6.46 14.93
C SER A 495 -29.82 -7.29 15.58
N VAL A 496 -30.17 -6.97 16.83
CA VAL A 496 -31.29 -7.61 17.55
C VAL A 496 -32.61 -7.31 16.85
N SER A 497 -32.86 -6.05 16.47
CA SER A 497 -34.08 -5.66 15.77
C SER A 497 -34.21 -6.40 14.44
N ASN A 498 -33.12 -6.54 13.69
CA ASN A 498 -33.09 -7.29 12.44
C ASN A 498 -33.31 -8.80 12.66
N ALA A 499 -32.72 -9.37 13.71
CA ALA A 499 -32.93 -10.77 14.07
C ALA A 499 -34.41 -11.06 14.39
N VAL A 500 -35.07 -10.18 15.16
CA VAL A 500 -36.48 -10.37 15.55
C VAL A 500 -37.44 -10.07 14.40
N TRP A 501 -37.35 -8.90 13.77
CA TRP A 501 -38.32 -8.48 12.74
C TRP A 501 -38.16 -9.22 11.43
N HIS A 502 -36.93 -9.34 10.95
CA HIS A 502 -36.66 -9.85 9.60
C HIS A 502 -36.31 -11.33 9.59
N ALA A 503 -35.64 -11.83 10.63
CA ALA A 503 -35.27 -13.25 10.71
C ALA A 503 -36.17 -14.08 11.65
N LYS A 504 -37.12 -13.46 12.35
CA LYS A 504 -38.04 -14.11 13.30
C LYS A 504 -37.31 -14.97 14.35
N ALA A 505 -36.17 -14.50 14.83
CA ALA A 505 -35.41 -15.14 15.89
C ALA A 505 -36.17 -15.06 17.22
N ASP A 506 -36.19 -16.17 17.96
CA ASP A 506 -36.68 -16.23 19.35
C ASP A 506 -35.52 -16.28 20.37
N GLN A 507 -34.28 -16.48 19.91
CA GLN A 507 -33.07 -16.42 20.73
C GLN A 507 -31.94 -15.63 20.03
N THR A 508 -31.32 -14.73 20.78
CA THR A 508 -30.14 -13.97 20.36
C THR A 508 -29.09 -13.95 21.46
N ARG A 509 -27.83 -14.23 21.11
CA ARG A 509 -26.66 -14.13 21.97
C ARG A 509 -25.73 -13.02 21.48
N LEU A 510 -25.25 -12.21 22.41
CA LEU A 510 -24.30 -11.14 22.21
C LEU A 510 -22.99 -11.50 22.91
N GLU A 511 -21.88 -11.46 22.20
CA GLU A 511 -20.53 -11.59 22.77
C GLU A 511 -19.69 -10.37 22.40
N ILE A 512 -19.14 -9.70 23.42
CA ILE A 512 -18.32 -8.49 23.23
C ILE A 512 -16.99 -8.66 23.97
N ALA A 513 -15.89 -8.68 23.20
CA ALA A 513 -14.56 -8.92 23.74
C ALA A 513 -13.47 -8.15 22.96
N LEU A 514 -12.32 -7.92 23.60
CA LEU A 514 -11.13 -7.44 22.89
C LEU A 514 -10.48 -8.58 22.11
N ASP A 515 -9.96 -8.29 20.92
CA ASP A 515 -9.22 -9.27 20.13
C ASP A 515 -7.95 -9.72 20.89
N PRO A 516 -7.78 -11.03 21.18
CA PRO A 516 -6.59 -11.55 21.85
C PRO A 516 -5.27 -11.26 21.11
N GLN A 517 -5.32 -11.06 19.80
CA GLN A 517 -4.17 -10.76 18.94
C GLN A 517 -3.95 -9.26 18.76
N ALA A 518 -4.95 -8.43 19.07
CA ALA A 518 -4.94 -6.99 18.84
C ALA A 518 -5.77 -6.26 19.92
N SER A 519 -5.12 -5.85 21.01
CA SER A 519 -5.79 -5.18 22.15
C SER A 519 -6.44 -3.83 21.79
N ASP A 520 -6.15 -3.30 20.59
CA ASP A 520 -6.73 -2.08 20.02
C ASP A 520 -7.97 -2.35 19.14
N VAL A 521 -8.49 -3.57 19.14
CA VAL A 521 -9.68 -3.98 18.38
C VAL A 521 -10.72 -4.58 19.32
N LEU A 522 -11.94 -4.06 19.24
CA LEU A 522 -13.12 -4.58 19.91
C LEU A 522 -13.92 -5.44 18.94
N MET A 523 -14.18 -6.69 19.31
CA MET A 523 -15.02 -7.62 18.57
C MET A 523 -16.43 -7.62 19.17
N VAL A 524 -17.43 -7.45 18.30
CA VAL A 524 -18.85 -7.58 18.61
C VAL A 524 -19.40 -8.71 17.76
N GLU A 525 -19.86 -9.77 18.41
CA GLU A 525 -20.51 -10.92 17.79
C GLU A 525 -21.99 -10.97 18.20
N VAL A 526 -22.87 -11.14 17.22
CA VAL A 526 -24.31 -11.32 17.43
C VAL A 526 -24.75 -12.61 16.72
N VAL A 527 -25.11 -13.61 17.53
CA VAL A 527 -25.61 -14.90 17.05
C VAL A 527 -27.11 -14.95 17.30
N SER A 528 -27.89 -15.27 16.28
CA SER A 528 -29.34 -15.47 16.40
C SER A 528 -29.77 -16.73 15.67
N ASN A 529 -30.81 -17.39 16.14
CA ASN A 529 -31.36 -18.59 15.50
C ASN A 529 -32.41 -18.28 14.42
N GLY A 530 -32.61 -17.00 14.10
CA GLY A 530 -33.55 -16.55 13.09
C GLY A 530 -33.17 -17.02 11.70
N ARG A 531 -34.17 -17.36 10.89
CA ARG A 531 -34.02 -17.78 9.48
C ARG A 531 -34.43 -16.62 8.58
N GLY A 532 -33.44 -15.87 8.12
CA GLY A 532 -33.65 -14.79 7.15
C GLY A 532 -33.51 -15.28 5.70
N ASP A 533 -34.19 -14.61 4.76
CA ASP A 533 -33.95 -14.80 3.33
C ASP A 533 -32.50 -14.37 2.98
N ALA A 534 -31.91 -15.07 1.99
CA ALA A 534 -30.59 -14.72 1.48
C ALA A 534 -30.54 -13.25 1.07
N LEU A 535 -29.42 -12.57 1.42
CA LEU A 535 -29.11 -11.15 1.18
C LEU A 535 -29.95 -10.54 0.05
N SER A 536 -30.90 -9.67 0.39
CA SER A 536 -31.53 -8.82 -0.62
C SER A 536 -30.44 -7.94 -1.25
N GLU A 537 -30.32 -7.90 -2.58
CA GLU A 537 -29.34 -7.06 -3.30
C GLU A 537 -29.44 -5.56 -2.95
N ASN A 538 -30.57 -5.12 -2.38
CA ASN A 538 -30.76 -3.77 -1.88
C ASN A 538 -30.04 -3.56 -0.54
N ARG A 539 -28.89 -2.88 -0.60
CA ARG A 539 -28.14 -2.38 0.57
C ARG A 539 -29.00 -1.40 1.38
N GLY A 540 -29.29 -1.73 2.64
CA GLY A 540 -29.98 -0.87 3.59
C GLY A 540 -29.05 0.11 4.32
N LEU A 541 -29.64 1.08 5.03
CA LEU A 541 -28.90 2.07 5.85
C LEU A 541 -28.05 1.41 6.95
N GLY A 542 -28.53 0.34 7.59
CA GLY A 542 -27.77 -0.38 8.63
C GLY A 542 -26.51 -1.06 8.09
N THR A 543 -26.56 -1.62 6.89
CA THR A 543 -25.36 -2.18 6.21
C THR A 543 -24.34 -1.10 5.90
N GLN A 544 -24.81 0.09 5.50
CA GLN A 544 -23.94 1.23 5.25
C GLN A 544 -23.26 1.75 6.53
N GLN A 545 -23.97 1.73 7.66
CA GLN A 545 -23.41 2.11 8.96
C GLN A 545 -22.31 1.15 9.41
N LEU A 546 -22.47 -0.15 9.19
CA LEU A 546 -21.42 -1.14 9.46
C LEU A 546 -20.16 -0.88 8.61
N ASP A 547 -20.30 -0.54 7.32
CA ASP A 547 -19.18 -0.16 6.45
C ASP A 547 -18.43 1.09 6.95
N ASP A 548 -19.13 1.99 7.64
CA ASP A 548 -18.60 3.27 8.09
C ASP A 548 -17.95 3.19 9.48
N TRP A 549 -18.40 2.30 10.36
CA TRP A 549 -17.93 2.20 11.77
C TRP A 549 -17.03 1.02 12.08
N THR A 550 -16.95 0.03 11.19
CA THR A 550 -16.15 -1.18 11.43
C THR A 550 -14.90 -1.20 10.56
N LEU A 551 -13.83 -1.79 11.08
CA LEU A 551 -12.64 -2.15 10.29
C LEU A 551 -12.99 -3.27 9.32
N THR A 552 -13.74 -4.25 9.82
CA THR A 552 -14.26 -5.37 9.07
C THR A 552 -15.56 -5.83 9.71
N TRP A 553 -16.52 -6.25 8.89
CA TRP A 553 -17.69 -6.96 9.36
C TRP A 553 -18.04 -8.09 8.40
N SER A 554 -18.64 -9.14 8.93
CA SER A 554 -19.14 -10.28 8.16
C SER A 554 -20.51 -10.67 8.69
N ARG A 555 -21.36 -11.17 7.80
CA ARG A 555 -22.63 -11.78 8.19
C ARG A 555 -22.80 -13.10 7.47
N GLU A 556 -22.84 -14.17 8.24
CA GLU A 556 -23.09 -15.52 7.73
C GLU A 556 -24.50 -15.96 8.11
N ILE A 557 -25.21 -16.55 7.16
CA ILE A 557 -26.54 -17.12 7.37
C ILE A 557 -26.44 -18.61 7.02
N ASN A 558 -26.77 -19.47 7.98
CA ASN A 558 -26.73 -20.92 7.83
C ASN A 558 -28.05 -21.55 8.32
N GLU A 559 -28.18 -22.87 8.23
CA GLU A 559 -29.41 -23.58 8.65
C GLU A 559 -29.72 -23.45 10.16
N GLN A 560 -28.70 -23.12 10.95
CA GLN A 560 -28.76 -22.96 12.40
C GLN A 560 -29.05 -21.51 12.84
N GLY A 561 -28.97 -20.52 11.94
CA GLY A 561 -29.23 -19.12 12.25
C GLY A 561 -28.40 -18.11 11.44
N SER A 562 -28.21 -16.92 12.02
CA SER A 562 -27.40 -15.83 11.49
C SER A 562 -26.32 -15.44 12.51
N VAL A 563 -25.09 -15.29 12.04
CA VAL A 563 -23.95 -14.77 12.81
C VAL A 563 -23.49 -13.47 12.18
N LEU A 564 -23.43 -12.39 12.96
CA LEU A 564 -22.82 -11.12 12.58
C LEU A 564 -21.56 -10.91 13.43
N GLU A 565 -20.44 -10.69 12.78
CA GLU A 565 -19.19 -10.29 13.42
C GLU A 565 -18.80 -8.89 12.96
N ALA A 566 -18.44 -8.01 13.90
CA ALA A 566 -18.00 -6.65 13.63
C ALA A 566 -16.77 -6.32 14.46
N ALA A 567 -15.73 -5.78 13.81
CA ALA A 567 -14.50 -5.34 14.44
C ALA A 567 -14.44 -3.81 14.47
N LEU A 568 -14.37 -3.21 15.66
CA LEU A 568 -14.30 -1.75 15.86
C LEU A 568 -12.92 -1.33 16.39
N PRO A 569 -12.38 -0.17 15.96
CA PRO A 569 -11.12 0.34 16.48
C PRO A 569 -11.29 0.93 17.89
N VAL A 570 -10.34 0.64 18.79
CA VAL A 570 -10.27 1.23 20.13
C VAL A 570 -9.28 2.39 20.14
N ALA A 571 -9.61 3.50 20.81
CA ALA A 571 -8.69 4.63 20.97
C ALA A 571 -7.45 4.22 21.80
N SER A 572 -6.24 4.45 21.27
CA SER A 572 -4.98 4.05 21.93
C SER A 572 -4.67 4.81 23.23
N THR A 573 -5.54 5.70 23.69
CA THR A 573 -5.37 6.48 24.92
C THR A 573 -5.96 5.80 26.16
N ALA A 574 -6.52 4.59 26.03
CA ALA A 574 -7.17 3.86 27.11
C ALA A 574 -6.48 2.53 27.51
N LEU A 575 -5.15 2.44 27.35
CA LEU A 575 -4.32 1.39 27.96
C LEU A 575 -3.37 1.95 29.00
#